data_AF-A0A372Q2H6-F1
#
_entry.id   AF-A0A372Q2H6-F1
#
_cell.length_a   1.000
_cell.length_b   1.000
_cell.length_c   1.000
_cell.angle_alpha   90.00
_cell.angle_beta   90.00
_cell.angle_gamma   90.00
#
_symmetry.space_group_name_H-M   'P 1'
#
loop_
_entity.id
_entity.type
_entity.pdbx_description
1 polymer ?
#
loop_
_entity_poly.entity_id
_entity_poly.type
_entity_poly.pdbx_seq_one_letter_code
_entity_poly.pdbx_strand_id
1 'polypeptide(L)'
;DTDVEEIRKITKQDFLEFYNKFIIPSSSNFKKLSVHLRSQKNSQSKTSVNDKENETLELKLNEGNEIIDDIVLWKSHMKLGPAPTPVIMFNDSISKL
;
A
#
# COMPACT_ATOMS: atom_id res chain seq x y z
N ASP A 1 -2.97 -1.50 -26.54
CA ASP A 1 -2.01 -0.70 -27.32
C ASP A 1 -1.69 0.65 -26.68
N THR A 2 -2.68 1.47 -26.31
CA THR A 2 -2.46 2.79 -25.66
C THR A 2 -1.53 2.76 -24.46
N ASP A 3 -1.71 1.82 -23.51
CA ASP A 3 -0.85 1.75 -22.32
C ASP A 3 0.61 1.44 -22.66
N VAL A 4 0.86 0.60 -23.67
CA VAL A 4 2.22 0.26 -24.12
C VAL A 4 2.89 1.48 -24.73
N GLU A 5 2.15 2.25 -25.52
CA GLU A 5 2.64 3.50 -26.10
C GLU A 5 2.94 4.57 -25.04
N GLU A 6 2.14 4.66 -23.97
CA GLU A 6 2.42 5.57 -22.84
C GLU A 6 3.62 5.11 -22.00
N ILE A 7 3.72 3.80 -21.71
CA ILE A 7 4.86 3.26 -20.94
C ILE A 7 6.19 3.49 -21.68
N ARG A 8 6.20 3.38 -23.01
CA ARG A 8 7.39 3.64 -23.83
C ARG A 8 7.91 5.08 -23.75
N LYS A 9 7.07 6.04 -23.36
CA LYS A 9 7.46 7.45 -23.18
C LYS A 9 8.11 7.72 -21.83
N ILE A 10 7.97 6.82 -20.85
CA ILE A 10 8.44 7.04 -19.48
C ILE A 10 9.97 7.04 -19.45
N THR A 11 10.54 8.08 -18.84
CA THR A 11 11.99 8.25 -18.68
C THR A 11 12.44 7.83 -17.27
N LYS A 12 13.76 7.66 -17.10
CA LYS A 12 14.36 7.43 -15.78
C LYS A 12 14.04 8.57 -14.81
N GLN A 13 13.96 9.80 -15.30
CA GLN A 13 13.67 10.97 -14.46
C GLN A 13 12.25 10.92 -13.91
N ASP A 14 11.29 10.51 -14.75
CA ASP A 14 9.89 10.32 -14.32
C ASP A 14 9.78 9.26 -13.24
N PHE A 15 10.53 8.15 -13.36
CA PHE A 15 10.59 7.12 -12.32
C PHE A 15 11.19 7.64 -11.01
N LEU A 16 12.27 8.42 -11.08
CA LEU A 16 12.89 9.02 -9.90
C LEU A 16 11.95 10.01 -9.22
N GLU A 17 11.25 10.83 -9.99
CA GLU A 17 10.23 11.74 -9.46
C GLU A 17 9.10 10.96 -8.78
N PHE A 18 8.58 9.93 -9.44
CA PHE A 18 7.54 9.07 -8.88
C PHE A 18 7.99 8.42 -7.57
N TYR A 19 9.19 7.84 -7.53
CA TYR A 19 9.75 7.21 -6.33
C TYR A 19 9.90 8.20 -5.18
N ASN A 20 10.53 9.35 -5.44
CA ASN A 20 10.76 10.38 -4.43
C ASN A 20 9.45 11.02 -3.96
N LYS A 21 8.40 11.01 -4.79
CA LYS A 21 7.10 11.56 -4.42
C LYS A 21 6.24 10.56 -3.66
N PHE A 22 6.12 9.32 -4.09
CA PHE A 22 5.10 8.41 -3.57
C PHE A 22 5.63 7.22 -2.76
N ILE A 23 6.92 6.87 -2.92
CA ILE A 23 7.48 5.64 -2.34
C ILE A 23 8.42 5.92 -1.17
N ILE A 24 9.22 7.00 -1.23
CA ILE A 24 10.19 7.28 -0.17
C ILE A 24 9.48 7.66 1.15
N PRO A 25 9.89 7.10 2.31
CA PRO A 25 9.21 7.36 3.59
C PRO A 25 9.24 8.82 4.05
N SER A 26 10.22 9.60 3.58
CA SER A 26 10.36 11.02 3.94
C SER A 26 9.40 11.93 3.17
N SER A 27 8.68 11.43 2.16
CA SER A 27 7.72 12.23 1.39
C SER A 27 6.40 12.42 2.13
N SER A 28 5.81 13.62 2.03
CA SER A 28 4.46 13.89 2.54
C SER A 28 3.35 13.14 1.81
N ASN A 29 3.60 12.68 0.58
CA ASN A 29 2.65 11.89 -0.20
C ASN A 29 2.83 10.38 0.01
N PHE A 30 3.79 9.96 0.83
CA PHE A 30 3.99 8.57 1.18
C PHE A 30 2.74 8.02 1.90
N LYS A 31 2.24 6.89 1.44
CA LYS A 31 1.12 6.15 2.04
C LYS A 31 1.48 4.67 2.09
N LYS A 32 1.45 4.06 3.27
CA LYS A 32 1.76 2.64 3.49
C LYS A 32 0.75 2.02 4.46
N LEU A 33 0.26 0.83 4.13
CA LEU A 33 -0.55 -0.01 5.00
C LEU A 33 0.18 -1.35 5.17
N SER A 34 0.48 -1.74 6.41
CA SER A 34 1.10 -3.02 6.72
C SER A 34 0.06 -3.95 7.34
N VAL A 35 -0.02 -5.19 6.85
CA VAL A 35 -0.86 -6.24 7.43
C VAL A 35 0.06 -7.34 7.96
N HIS A 36 0.04 -7.57 9.27
CA HIS A 36 0.82 -8.61 9.91
C HIS A 36 -0.11 -9.77 10.28
N LEU A 37 0.13 -10.95 9.69
CA LEU A 37 -0.61 -12.18 9.99
C LEU A 37 0.20 -13.03 10.96
N ARG A 38 -0.40 -13.40 12.10
CA ARG A 38 0.23 -14.27 13.10
C ARG A 38 -0.19 -15.73 12.89
N SER A 39 0.78 -16.65 12.99
CA SER A 39 0.51 -18.09 12.96
C SER A 39 -0.40 -18.52 14.13
N GLN A 40 -1.32 -19.45 13.86
CA GLN A 40 -2.24 -20.02 14.86
C GLN A 40 -1.53 -20.93 15.87
N LYS A 41 -0.38 -21.49 15.50
CA LYS A 41 0.46 -22.27 16.40
C LYS A 41 1.18 -21.32 17.34
N ASN A 42 0.46 -20.84 18.34
CA ASN A 42 1.09 -20.20 19.49
C ASN A 42 1.93 -21.25 20.20
N SER A 43 3.25 -21.13 20.12
CA SER A 43 4.19 -21.72 21.07
C SER A 43 3.98 -21.09 22.44
N GLN A 44 2.82 -21.30 23.05
CA GLN A 44 2.59 -21.16 24.48
C GLN A 44 2.98 -22.47 25.16
N SER A 45 4.24 -22.89 25.00
CA SER A 45 4.88 -23.80 25.96
C SER A 45 5.70 -22.93 26.90
N LYS A 46 5.28 -22.87 28.17
CA LYS A 46 5.97 -22.13 29.21
C LYS A 46 7.32 -22.79 29.56
N THR A 47 8.29 -21.91 29.83
CA THR A 47 9.41 -22.01 30.79
C THR A 47 10.79 -22.49 30.30
N SER A 48 11.77 -21.67 30.71
CA SER A 48 13.18 -21.94 31.06
C SER A 48 14.23 -22.14 29.97
N VAL A 49 15.15 -21.16 29.98
CA VAL A 49 16.60 -21.23 29.75
C VAL A 49 17.06 -21.36 28.30
N ASN A 50 17.85 -20.35 27.91
CA ASN A 50 18.91 -20.30 26.91
C ASN A 50 18.78 -21.31 25.76
N ASP A 51 18.40 -20.82 24.59
CA ASP A 51 19.25 -20.94 23.41
C ASP A 51 18.59 -20.29 22.18
N LYS A 52 19.44 -19.60 21.42
CA LYS A 52 19.24 -19.05 20.08
C LYS A 52 18.45 -17.76 20.05
N GLU A 53 19.21 -16.68 19.90
CA GLU A 53 18.97 -15.53 19.01
C GLU A 53 17.68 -15.64 18.19
N ASN A 54 16.54 -15.53 18.85
CA ASN A 54 15.35 -15.06 18.20
C ASN A 54 15.66 -13.58 18.04
N GLU A 55 16.10 -13.23 16.83
CA GLU A 55 15.94 -11.89 16.30
C GLU A 55 14.50 -11.52 16.58
N THR A 56 14.30 -10.94 17.75
CA THR A 56 13.08 -10.28 18.15
C THR A 56 13.15 -9.13 17.21
N LEU A 57 12.58 -9.30 16.01
CA LEU A 57 12.30 -8.22 15.10
C LEU A 57 11.40 -7.35 15.97
N GLU A 58 12.02 -6.47 16.73
CA GLU A 58 11.36 -5.42 17.44
C GLU A 58 10.65 -4.69 16.32
N LEU A 59 9.37 -5.03 16.14
CA LEU A 59 8.42 -4.26 15.35
C LEU A 59 8.21 -2.96 16.11
N LYS A 60 9.30 -2.21 16.31
CA LYS A 60 9.28 -0.86 16.83
C LYS A 60 8.55 -0.09 15.74
N LEU A 61 7.29 0.21 16.03
CA LEU A 61 6.55 1.19 15.27
C LEU A 61 7.40 2.45 15.28
N ASN A 62 7.75 2.95 14.10
CA ASN A 62 8.25 4.30 13.97
C ASN A 62 7.17 5.24 14.57
N GLU A 63 7.57 6.36 15.17
CA GLU A 63 6.68 7.24 15.95
C GLU A 63 5.38 7.68 15.22
N GLY A 64 5.30 7.56 13.89
CA GLY A 64 4.12 7.91 13.09
C GLY A 64 3.19 6.75 12.68
N ASN A 65 3.44 5.51 13.11
CA ASN A 65 2.57 4.39 12.73
C ASN A 65 1.34 4.29 13.65
N GLU A 66 0.15 4.09 13.05
CA GLU A 66 -1.11 3.87 13.76
C GLU A 66 -1.49 2.38 13.71
N ILE A 67 -1.84 1.79 14.86
CA ILE A 67 -2.40 0.43 14.93
C ILE A 67 -3.90 0.52 14.70
N ILE A 68 -4.40 -0.28 13.76
CA ILE A 68 -5.82 -0.32 13.42
C ILE A 68 -6.50 -1.40 14.26
N ASP A 69 -7.22 -0.98 15.30
CA ASP A 69 -8.00 -1.89 16.17
C ASP A 69 -9.43 -2.13 15.65
N ASP A 70 -10.05 -1.12 15.03
CA ASP A 70 -11.38 -1.20 14.42
C ASP A 70 -11.30 -0.80 12.94
N ILE A 71 -11.47 -1.79 12.06
CA ILE A 71 -11.41 -1.59 10.61
C ILE A 71 -12.57 -0.76 10.06
N VAL A 72 -13.74 -0.79 10.69
CA VAL A 72 -14.93 -0.06 10.23
C VAL A 72 -14.76 1.41 10.57
N LEU A 73 -14.37 1.71 11.81
CA LEU A 73 -14.08 3.07 12.25
C LEU A 73 -12.92 3.68 11.47
N TRP A 74 -11.85 2.92 11.25
CA TRP A 74 -10.72 3.40 10.45
C TRP A 74 -11.15 3.75 9.02
N LYS A 75 -11.91 2.86 8.35
CA LYS A 75 -12.42 3.11 6.99
C LYS A 75 -13.36 4.31 6.90
N SER A 76 -14.21 4.56 7.91
CA SER A 76 -15.15 5.68 7.88
C SER A 76 -14.48 7.05 7.90
N HIS A 77 -13.23 7.14 8.38
CA HIS A 77 -12.44 8.38 8.40
C HIS A 77 -11.61 8.59 7.13
N MET A 78 -11.58 7.62 6.22
CA MET A 78 -10.81 7.73 4.98
C MET A 78 -11.58 8.55 3.92
N LYS A 79 -10.86 9.45 3.24
CA LYS A 79 -11.37 10.08 2.02
C LYS A 79 -11.24 9.08 0.87
N LEU A 80 -12.36 8.78 0.23
CA LEU A 80 -12.39 7.91 -0.95
C LEU A 80 -11.98 8.71 -2.20
N GLY A 81 -11.20 8.08 -3.07
CA GLY A 81 -10.88 8.62 -4.39
C GLY A 81 -12.09 8.56 -5.34
N PRO A 82 -12.07 9.31 -6.44
CA PRO A 82 -13.11 9.24 -7.46
C PRO A 82 -13.19 7.85 -8.08
N ALA A 83 -14.39 7.48 -8.56
CA ALA A 83 -14.54 6.26 -9.34
C ALA A 83 -13.79 6.37 -10.68
N PRO A 84 -13.24 5.26 -11.22
CA PRO A 84 -12.65 5.24 -12.54
C PRO A 84 -13.65 5.67 -13.62
N THR A 85 -13.21 6.50 -14.55
CA THR A 85 -14.04 6.92 -15.69
C THR A 85 -14.10 5.80 -16.73
N PRO A 86 -15.28 5.41 -17.23
CA PRO A 86 -15.39 4.43 -18.30
C PRO A 86 -14.71 4.95 -19.58
N VAL A 87 -13.98 4.07 -20.26
CA VAL A 87 -13.43 4.37 -21.58
C VAL A 87 -14.58 4.30 -22.58
N ILE A 88 -15.12 5.45 -22.96
CA ILE A 88 -16.15 5.55 -24.01
C ILE A 88 -15.42 5.76 -25.33
N MET A 89 -15.52 4.79 -26.24
CA MET A 89 -15.04 4.98 -27.61
C MET A 89 -16.05 5.84 -28.36
N PHE A 90 -15.59 6.90 -29.05
CA PHE A 90 -16.46 7.84 -29.78
C PHE A 90 -17.41 7.16 -30.77
N ASN A 91 -17.05 5.99 -31.31
CA ASN A 91 -17.89 5.22 -32.23
C ASN A 91 -19.14 4.62 -31.55
N ASP A 92 -19.09 4.33 -30.25
CA ASP A 92 -20.22 3.73 -29.52
C ASP A 92 -21.33 4.75 -29.25
N SER A 93 -20.97 6.04 -29.20
CA SER A 93 -21.91 7.16 -29.00
C SER A 93 -22.77 7.45 -30.24
N ILE A 94 -22.29 7.11 -31.44
CA ILE A 94 -23.02 7.33 -32.71
C ILE A 94 -24.07 6.24 -32.93
N SER A 95 -23.87 5.03 -32.37
CA SER A 95 -24.82 3.90 -32.51
C SER A 95 -26.10 4.03 -31.68
N LYS A 96 -26.20 5.05 -30.80
CA LYS A 96 -27.34 5.31 -29.92
C LYS A 96 -28.14 6.57 -30.30
N LEU A 97 -27.83 7.19 -31.42
CA LEU A 97 -28.62 8.28 -32.03
C LEU A 97 -29.36 7.75 -33.26
#